data_AF-Q84SW0-F1
#
_entry.id   AF-Q84SW0-F1
#
_cell.length_a   1.000
_cell.length_b   1.000
_cell.length_c   1.000
_cell.angle_alpha   90.00
_cell.angle_beta   90.00
_cell.angle_gamma   90.00
#
_symmetry.space_group_name_H-M   'P 1'
#
loop_
_entity.id
_entity.type
_entity.pdbx_description
1 polymer ?
#
loop_
_entity_poly.entity_id
_entity_poly.type
_entity_poly.pdbx_seq_one_letter_code
_entity_poly.pdbx_strand_id
1 'polypeptide(L)'
;MLDQYPQETEDNLVHLLKAQHYKTFILLPYNTEFHWVLLLFDLSACTVNVYDSMDKKESTFNKVFELIHRAWYRFRHLVRGKWRERLRRKFKFPCVKQKQGTNLCGYYVCEYCHCLADQIITTRELDFIRMRDNLTTHKEFIAAVQEQLMGFINEEILDPKGEFYYDGNTIHRSLVSELAASTTTTSKS
;
A
#
# COMPACT_ATOMS: atom_id res chain seq x y z
N MET A 1 -12.84 8.03 -1.43
CA MET A 1 -11.67 8.01 -2.34
C MET A 1 -12.03 7.33 -3.66
N LEU A 2 -12.36 6.03 -3.68
CA LEU A 2 -12.71 5.34 -4.94
C LEU A 2 -13.90 5.95 -5.70
N ASP A 3 -14.92 6.41 -4.99
CA ASP A 3 -16.10 7.05 -5.62
C ASP A 3 -15.82 8.49 -6.07
N GLN A 4 -14.77 9.12 -5.56
CA GLN A 4 -14.43 10.53 -5.85
C GLN A 4 -13.34 10.67 -6.91
N TYR A 5 -12.34 9.79 -6.88
CA TYR A 5 -11.14 9.87 -7.73
C TYR A 5 -10.79 8.49 -8.32
N PRO A 6 -11.71 7.82 -9.05
CA PRO A 6 -11.49 6.46 -9.52
C PRO A 6 -10.34 6.35 -10.52
N GLN A 7 -10.18 7.34 -11.41
CA GLN A 7 -9.16 7.32 -12.46
C GLN A 7 -7.78 7.61 -11.87
N GLU A 8 -7.66 8.65 -11.04
CA GLU A 8 -6.41 9.01 -10.38
C GLU A 8 -5.92 7.89 -9.45
N THR A 9 -6.84 7.24 -8.74
CA THR A 9 -6.49 6.09 -7.90
C THR A 9 -5.97 4.92 -8.74
N GLU A 10 -6.58 4.66 -9.89
CA GLU A 10 -6.10 3.64 -10.82
C GLU A 10 -4.72 3.99 -11.38
N ASP A 11 -4.52 5.23 -11.82
CA ASP A 11 -3.25 5.73 -12.36
C ASP A 11 -2.13 5.65 -11.31
N ASN A 12 -2.42 6.03 -10.07
CA ASN A 12 -1.49 5.90 -8.95
C ASN A 12 -1.12 4.44 -8.67
N LEU A 13 -2.09 3.52 -8.73
CA LEU A 13 -1.81 2.09 -8.56
C LEU A 13 -0.98 1.53 -9.72
N VAL A 14 -1.26 1.93 -10.96
CA VAL A 14 -0.42 1.56 -12.12
C VAL A 14 0.99 2.09 -11.95
N HIS A 15 1.14 3.35 -11.52
CA HIS A 15 2.44 3.96 -11.25
C HIS A 15 3.21 3.18 -10.17
N LEU A 16 2.57 2.88 -9.04
CA LEU A 16 3.15 2.07 -7.96
C LEU A 16 3.62 0.70 -8.46
N LEU A 17 2.75 -0.03 -9.17
CA LEU A 17 3.09 -1.36 -9.70
C LEU A 17 4.27 -1.28 -10.68
N LYS A 18 4.31 -0.27 -11.54
CA LYS A 18 5.45 -0.04 -12.44
C LYS A 18 6.73 0.30 -11.68
N ALA A 19 6.66 1.17 -10.69
CA ALA A 19 7.83 1.59 -9.92
C ALA A 19 8.40 0.47 -9.05
N GLN A 20 7.56 -0.48 -8.61
CA GLN A 20 7.94 -1.51 -7.65
C GLN A 20 7.88 -2.94 -8.21
N HIS A 21 7.78 -3.11 -9.54
CA HIS A 21 7.59 -4.42 -10.19
C HIS A 21 8.72 -5.44 -9.94
N TYR A 22 9.88 -4.99 -9.48
CA TYR A 22 11.03 -5.83 -9.13
C TYR A 22 10.96 -6.37 -7.70
N LYS A 23 10.04 -5.87 -6.86
CA LYS A 23 9.83 -6.38 -5.50
C LYS A 23 9.04 -7.69 -5.54
N THR A 24 9.26 -8.56 -4.57
CA THR A 24 8.42 -9.76 -4.40
C THR A 24 7.05 -9.39 -3.82
N PHE A 25 7.06 -8.51 -2.82
CA PHE A 25 5.89 -8.12 -2.05
C PHE A 25 5.70 -6.61 -2.04
N ILE A 26 4.44 -6.18 -2.09
CA ILE A 26 4.06 -4.80 -1.81
C ILE A 26 3.00 -4.83 -0.71
N LEU A 27 3.28 -4.14 0.40
CA LEU A 27 2.37 -3.95 1.51
C LEU A 27 1.60 -2.64 1.30
N LEU A 28 0.28 -2.72 1.11
CA LEU A 28 -0.57 -1.57 0.84
C LEU A 28 -1.70 -1.46 1.88
N PRO A 29 -1.51 -0.64 2.93
CA PRO A 29 -2.60 -0.23 3.80
C PRO A 29 -3.72 0.43 3.00
N TYR A 30 -4.95 -0.01 3.21
CA TYR A 30 -6.13 0.49 2.50
C TYR A 30 -7.31 0.69 3.45
N ASN A 31 -8.05 1.78 3.26
CA ASN A 31 -9.21 2.13 4.08
C ASN A 31 -10.52 1.89 3.30
N THR A 32 -11.34 0.93 3.76
CA THR A 32 -12.69 0.64 3.26
C THR A 32 -13.75 1.40 4.06
N GLU A 33 -13.70 2.73 4.06
CA GLU A 33 -14.67 3.60 4.77
C GLU A 33 -14.67 3.38 6.30
N PHE A 34 -13.72 4.03 6.99
CA PHE A 34 -13.51 3.92 8.45
C PHE A 34 -13.04 2.55 8.95
N HIS A 35 -12.55 1.70 8.05
CA HIS A 35 -11.94 0.42 8.41
C HIS A 35 -10.64 0.21 7.64
N TRP A 36 -9.54 0.05 8.36
CA TRP A 36 -8.23 -0.20 7.78
C TRP A 36 -7.98 -1.70 7.61
N VAL A 37 -7.50 -2.07 6.43
CA VAL A 37 -7.01 -3.40 6.08
C VAL A 37 -5.63 -3.29 5.43
N LEU A 38 -4.91 -4.40 5.35
CA LEU A 38 -3.67 -4.49 4.59
C LEU A 38 -3.89 -5.37 3.35
N LEU A 39 -3.61 -4.81 2.18
CA LEU A 39 -3.54 -5.53 0.92
C LEU A 39 -2.08 -5.87 0.64
N LEU A 40 -1.72 -7.16 0.72
CA LEU A 40 -0.39 -7.63 0.37
C LEU A 40 -0.41 -8.19 -1.06
N PHE A 41 0.25 -7.49 -1.97
CA PHE A 41 0.50 -7.99 -3.33
C PHE A 41 1.70 -8.92 -3.30
N ASP A 42 1.50 -10.18 -3.65
CA ASP A 42 2.55 -11.11 -4.04
C ASP A 42 2.66 -11.09 -5.56
N LEU A 43 3.67 -10.37 -6.07
CA LEU A 43 3.85 -10.18 -7.51
C LEU A 43 4.29 -11.48 -8.20
N SER A 44 5.06 -12.31 -7.51
CA SER A 44 5.52 -13.60 -8.02
C SER A 44 4.39 -14.61 -8.15
N ALA A 45 3.50 -14.68 -7.15
CA ALA A 45 2.33 -15.55 -7.17
C ALA A 45 1.12 -14.92 -7.87
N CYS A 46 1.23 -13.66 -8.32
CA CYS A 46 0.14 -12.85 -8.88
C CYS A 46 -1.13 -12.93 -8.01
N THR A 47 -0.98 -12.64 -6.72
CA THR A 47 -2.04 -12.77 -5.72
C THR A 47 -2.10 -11.53 -4.84
N VAL A 48 -3.29 -11.13 -4.42
CA VAL A 48 -3.52 -10.13 -3.37
C VAL A 48 -4.09 -10.84 -2.15
N ASN A 49 -3.37 -10.77 -1.04
CA ASN A 49 -3.80 -11.29 0.26
C ASN A 49 -4.41 -10.14 1.06
N VAL A 50 -5.59 -10.38 1.64
CA VAL A 50 -6.30 -9.40 2.46
C VAL A 50 -6.15 -9.76 3.93
N TYR A 51 -5.43 -8.91 4.66
CA TYR A 51 -5.31 -8.98 6.11
C TYR A 51 -6.32 -8.02 6.73
N ASP A 52 -7.31 -8.60 7.38
CA ASP A 52 -8.42 -7.89 7.97
C ASP A 52 -8.62 -8.35 9.42
N SER A 53 -8.57 -7.40 10.35
CA SER A 53 -8.76 -7.63 11.78
C SER A 53 -10.22 -7.91 12.16
N MET A 54 -11.18 -7.62 11.28
CA MET A 54 -12.62 -7.82 11.51
C MET A 54 -13.26 -8.92 10.66
N ASP A 55 -12.51 -9.53 9.73
CA ASP A 55 -13.04 -10.50 8.76
C ASP A 55 -14.33 -10.02 8.08
N LYS A 56 -14.29 -8.79 7.53
CA LYS A 56 -15.38 -8.27 6.71
C LYS A 56 -15.64 -9.22 5.55
N LYS A 57 -16.89 -9.25 5.10
CA LYS A 57 -17.31 -10.07 3.95
C LYS A 57 -16.50 -9.65 2.72
N GLU A 58 -16.13 -10.62 1.88
CA GLU A 58 -15.34 -10.34 0.67
C GLU A 58 -15.98 -9.30 -0.25
N SER A 59 -17.32 -9.25 -0.29
CA SER A 59 -18.09 -8.27 -1.06
C SER A 59 -17.79 -6.82 -0.68
N THR A 60 -17.35 -6.56 0.56
CA THR A 60 -16.89 -5.23 1.01
C THR A 60 -15.74 -4.70 0.14
N PHE A 61 -14.96 -5.60 -0.47
CA PHE A 61 -13.78 -5.23 -1.25
C PHE A 61 -14.03 -5.23 -2.77
N ASN A 62 -15.27 -5.45 -3.23
CA ASN A 62 -15.57 -5.56 -4.66
C ASN A 62 -15.09 -4.34 -5.46
N LYS A 63 -15.43 -3.12 -5.02
CA LYS A 63 -15.04 -1.88 -5.70
C LYS A 63 -13.52 -1.73 -5.82
N VAL A 64 -12.78 -1.97 -4.74
CA VAL A 64 -11.31 -1.84 -4.76
C VAL A 64 -10.69 -2.91 -5.65
N PHE A 65 -11.22 -4.14 -5.63
CA PHE A 65 -10.71 -5.19 -6.49
C PHE A 65 -11.04 -4.97 -7.97
N GLU A 66 -12.17 -4.37 -8.32
CA GLU A 66 -12.43 -3.95 -9.70
C GLU A 66 -11.38 -2.94 -10.18
N LEU A 67 -11.06 -1.94 -9.34
CA LEU A 67 -10.00 -0.98 -9.65
C LEU A 67 -8.63 -1.65 -9.78
N ILE A 68 -8.27 -2.53 -8.84
CA ILE A 68 -7.02 -3.31 -8.90
C ILE A 68 -6.94 -4.14 -10.18
N HIS A 69 -8.05 -4.74 -10.63
CA HIS A 69 -8.09 -5.53 -11.86
C HIS A 69 -7.81 -4.66 -13.10
N ARG A 70 -8.38 -3.45 -13.18
CA ARG A 70 -8.10 -2.51 -14.28
C ARG A 70 -6.65 -2.02 -14.25
N ALA A 71 -6.14 -1.64 -13.09
CA ALA A 71 -4.73 -1.24 -12.92
C ALA A 71 -3.77 -2.38 -13.30
N TRP A 72 -4.05 -3.61 -12.87
CA TRP A 72 -3.25 -4.80 -13.20
C TRP A 72 -3.25 -5.06 -14.71
N TYR A 73 -4.41 -4.96 -15.36
CA TYR A 73 -4.51 -5.09 -16.82
C TYR A 73 -3.58 -4.09 -17.50
N ARG A 74 -3.65 -2.80 -17.15
CA ARG A 74 -2.79 -1.75 -17.73
C ARG A 74 -1.31 -1.99 -17.43
N PHE A 75 -0.96 -2.31 -16.19
CA PHE A 75 0.40 -2.62 -15.77
C PHE A 75 1.05 -3.70 -16.65
N ARG A 76 0.36 -4.81 -16.92
CA ARG A 76 0.89 -5.92 -17.73
C ARG A 76 1.19 -5.54 -19.18
N HIS A 77 0.52 -4.52 -19.72
CA HIS A 77 0.80 -4.01 -21.07
C HIS A 77 2.00 -3.05 -21.08
N LEU A 78 2.31 -2.44 -19.92
CA LEU A 78 3.38 -1.47 -19.77
C LEU A 78 4.71 -2.11 -19.33
N VAL A 79 4.65 -3.22 -18.60
CA VAL A 79 5.84 -3.89 -18.04
C VAL A 79 5.88 -5.33 -18.55
N ARG A 80 6.92 -5.66 -19.32
CA ARG A 80 7.14 -7.02 -19.82
C ARG A 80 7.40 -7.96 -18.65
N GLY A 81 6.76 -9.13 -18.65
CA GLY A 81 6.95 -10.16 -17.63
C GLY A 81 5.99 -11.32 -17.80
N LYS A 82 6.24 -12.41 -17.06
CA LYS A 82 5.37 -13.59 -17.01
C LYS A 82 4.27 -13.39 -15.98
N TRP A 83 3.31 -12.52 -16.32
CA TRP A 83 2.21 -12.15 -15.44
C TRP A 83 0.97 -13.00 -15.69
N ARG A 84 0.21 -13.32 -14.64
CA ARG A 84 -1.15 -13.86 -14.81
C ARG A 84 -2.10 -12.81 -15.35
N GLU A 85 -3.09 -13.23 -16.13
CA GLU A 85 -4.08 -12.32 -16.67
C GLU A 85 -4.82 -11.52 -15.58
N ARG A 86 -5.18 -12.21 -14.49
CA ARG A 86 -5.84 -11.64 -13.31
C ARG A 86 -5.10 -12.02 -12.04
N LEU A 87 -5.07 -11.09 -11.08
CA LEU A 87 -4.62 -11.37 -9.73
C LEU A 87 -5.63 -12.26 -9.01
N ARG A 88 -5.14 -13.32 -8.35
CA ARG A 88 -5.94 -14.10 -7.41
C ARG A 88 -6.16 -13.31 -6.13
N ARG A 89 -7.23 -13.63 -5.41
CA ARG A 89 -7.56 -13.01 -4.12
C ARG A 89 -7.50 -14.08 -3.05
N LYS A 90 -6.84 -13.80 -1.93
CA LYS A 90 -6.80 -14.66 -0.75
C LYS A 90 -7.37 -13.88 0.44
N PHE A 91 -8.35 -14.47 1.11
CA PHE A 91 -9.00 -13.93 2.31
C PHE A 91 -8.86 -14.92 3.46
N LYS A 92 -9.33 -14.52 4.65
CA LYS A 92 -9.38 -15.36 5.87
C LYS A 92 -8.01 -15.89 6.26
N PHE A 93 -7.02 -15.01 6.13
CA PHE A 93 -5.67 -15.31 6.54
C PHE A 93 -5.64 -15.51 8.08
N PRO A 94 -4.95 -16.54 8.61
CA PRO A 94 -4.79 -16.74 10.06
C PRO A 94 -3.93 -15.62 10.66
N CYS A 95 -4.58 -14.51 10.99
CA CYS A 95 -3.97 -13.35 11.67
C CYS A 95 -4.78 -12.98 12.92
N VAL A 96 -4.16 -12.24 13.84
CA VAL A 96 -4.84 -11.80 15.07
C VAL A 96 -5.98 -10.85 14.70
N LYS A 97 -7.12 -11.07 15.36
CA LYS A 97 -8.35 -10.32 15.13
C LYS A 97 -8.59 -9.31 16.26
N GLN A 98 -9.18 -8.19 15.90
CA GLN A 98 -9.59 -7.19 16.88
C GLN A 98 -10.91 -7.60 17.54
N LYS A 99 -11.08 -7.25 18.81
CA LYS A 99 -12.35 -7.44 19.51
C LYS A 99 -13.42 -6.55 18.85
N GLN A 100 -14.62 -7.10 18.66
CA GLN A 100 -15.76 -6.34 18.14
C GLN A 100 -16.04 -5.11 19.02
N GLY A 101 -16.35 -3.98 18.37
CA GLY A 101 -16.62 -2.70 19.04
C GLY A 101 -15.38 -1.87 19.38
N THR A 102 -14.18 -2.34 19.03
CA THR A 102 -12.94 -1.56 19.16
C THR A 102 -12.63 -0.77 17.88
N ASN A 103 -11.83 0.30 18.01
CA ASN A 103 -11.32 1.08 16.87
C ASN A 103 -9.80 0.89 16.71
N LEU A 104 -9.37 -0.36 16.58
CA LEU A 104 -7.95 -0.73 16.54
C LEU A 104 -7.49 -1.19 15.15
N CYS A 105 -8.33 -1.11 14.12
CA CYS A 105 -8.02 -1.68 12.80
C CYS A 105 -6.71 -1.14 12.20
N GLY A 106 -6.44 0.17 12.33
CA GLY A 106 -5.19 0.77 11.87
C GLY A 106 -3.97 0.27 12.64
N TYR A 107 -4.13 0.03 13.95
CA TYR A 107 -3.10 -0.58 14.78
C TYR A 107 -2.78 -2.01 14.30
N TYR A 108 -3.80 -2.82 14.04
CA TYR A 108 -3.61 -4.18 13.51
C TYR A 108 -2.92 -4.18 12.15
N VAL A 109 -3.22 -3.23 11.28
CA VAL A 109 -2.53 -3.06 10.00
C VAL A 109 -1.03 -2.77 10.20
N CYS A 110 -0.68 -1.90 11.16
CA CYS A 110 0.73 -1.64 11.49
C CYS A 110 1.43 -2.90 11.99
N GLU A 111 0.79 -3.66 12.88
CA GLU A 111 1.36 -4.92 13.38
C GLU A 111 1.51 -5.96 12.27
N TYR A 112 0.53 -6.08 11.36
CA TYR A 112 0.65 -6.94 10.19
C TYR A 112 1.88 -6.55 9.37
N CYS A 113 2.05 -5.26 9.06
CA CYS A 113 3.22 -4.76 8.32
C CYS A 113 4.53 -5.09 9.06
N HIS A 114 4.60 -4.88 10.37
CA HIS A 114 5.79 -5.18 11.18
C HIS A 114 6.13 -6.67 11.16
N CYS A 115 5.16 -7.55 11.40
CA CYS A 115 5.38 -9.00 11.36
C CYS A 115 5.78 -9.48 9.97
N LEU A 116 5.11 -8.97 8.94
CA LEU A 116 5.43 -9.31 7.56
C LEU A 116 6.85 -8.86 7.20
N ALA A 117 7.20 -7.59 7.42
CA ALA A 117 8.53 -7.07 7.05
C ALA A 117 9.69 -7.87 7.66
N ASP A 118 9.50 -8.44 8.85
CA ASP A 118 10.49 -9.29 9.53
C ASP A 118 10.46 -10.75 9.07
N GLN A 119 9.27 -11.31 8.79
CA GLN A 119 9.08 -12.76 8.61
C GLN A 119 8.98 -13.21 7.15
N ILE A 120 8.54 -12.35 6.22
CA ILE A 120 8.31 -12.77 4.83
C ILE A 120 9.56 -12.65 3.96
N ILE A 121 10.21 -13.79 3.76
CA ILE A 121 11.29 -13.94 2.78
C ILE A 121 10.73 -14.45 1.44
N THR A 122 9.77 -15.37 1.47
CA THR A 122 9.13 -15.97 0.29
C THR A 122 7.61 -16.09 0.45
N THR A 123 6.92 -16.55 -0.61
CA THR A 123 5.47 -16.77 -0.58
C THR A 123 5.07 -17.86 0.42
N ARG A 124 5.99 -18.76 0.80
CA ARG A 124 5.69 -19.91 1.66
C ARG A 124 5.43 -19.49 3.10
N GLU A 125 6.13 -18.46 3.58
CA GLU A 125 5.96 -17.94 4.94
C GLU A 125 4.65 -17.18 5.11
N LEU A 126 4.01 -16.76 3.99
CA LEU A 126 2.74 -16.05 4.08
C LEU A 126 1.73 -16.87 4.85
N ASP A 127 1.59 -18.18 4.60
CA ASP A 127 0.60 -19.06 5.23
C ASP A 127 0.79 -19.29 6.76
N PHE A 128 1.88 -18.78 7.38
CA PHE A 128 2.24 -19.02 8.79
C PHE A 128 2.79 -17.79 9.52
N ILE A 129 2.19 -16.61 9.33
CA ILE A 129 2.65 -15.40 10.06
C ILE A 129 2.41 -15.57 11.56
N ARG A 130 3.51 -15.64 12.31
CA ARG A 130 3.47 -15.67 13.76
C ARG A 130 3.34 -14.25 14.26
N MET A 131 2.10 -13.88 14.52
CA MET A 131 1.80 -12.64 15.22
C MET A 131 2.23 -12.78 16.69
N ARG A 132 2.62 -11.69 17.35
CA ARG A 132 2.93 -11.72 18.77
C ARG A 132 1.65 -11.98 19.57
N ASP A 133 1.45 -13.23 19.97
CA ASP A 133 0.43 -13.59 20.96
C ASP A 133 0.93 -13.13 22.34
N ASN A 134 0.12 -12.32 23.05
CA ASN A 134 0.39 -11.72 24.37
C ASN A 134 1.21 -10.43 24.38
N LEU A 135 0.75 -9.41 23.65
CA LEU A 135 1.20 -8.06 23.91
C LEU A 135 0.77 -7.64 25.32
N THR A 136 1.76 -7.27 26.13
CA THR A 136 1.64 -6.38 27.28
C THR A 136 0.60 -5.28 26.99
N THR A 137 -0.11 -4.81 28.03
CA THR A 137 -1.31 -3.94 27.93
C THR A 137 -1.29 -3.05 26.69
N HIS A 138 -2.25 -3.26 25.77
CA HIS A 138 -2.34 -2.63 24.44
C HIS A 138 -1.85 -1.18 24.34
N LYS A 139 -2.00 -0.41 25.41
CA LYS A 139 -1.55 0.98 25.53
C LYS A 139 -0.06 1.20 25.23
N GLU A 140 0.86 0.42 25.80
CA GLU A 140 2.31 0.63 25.60
C GLU A 140 2.71 0.32 24.16
N PHE A 141 2.15 -0.74 23.62
CA PHE A 141 2.44 -1.16 22.25
C PHE A 141 1.80 -0.25 21.21
N ILE A 142 0.55 0.21 21.43
CA ILE A 142 -0.07 1.26 20.61
C ILE A 142 0.77 2.53 20.64
N ALA A 143 1.26 2.94 21.81
CA ALA A 143 2.14 4.10 21.93
C ALA A 143 3.41 3.94 21.10
N ALA A 144 4.08 2.79 21.18
CA ALA A 144 5.28 2.52 20.37
C ALA A 144 5.01 2.60 18.86
N VAL A 145 3.89 2.02 18.38
CA VAL A 145 3.49 2.11 16.96
C VAL A 145 3.18 3.56 16.57
N GLN A 146 2.49 4.31 17.43
CA GLN A 146 2.20 5.72 17.21
C GLN A 146 3.47 6.56 17.11
N GLU A 147 4.43 6.35 18.02
CA GLU A 147 5.72 7.04 18.03
C GLU A 147 6.53 6.74 16.77
N GLN A 148 6.66 5.47 16.38
CA GLN A 148 7.37 5.08 15.16
C GLN A 148 6.73 5.69 13.90
N LEU A 149 5.40 5.63 13.80
CA LEU A 149 4.70 6.19 12.64
C LEU A 149 4.80 7.72 12.58
N MET A 150 4.67 8.40 13.72
CA MET A 150 4.86 9.85 13.81
C MET A 150 6.29 10.24 13.45
N GLY A 151 7.29 9.48 13.93
CA GLY A 151 8.70 9.67 13.56
C GLY A 151 8.88 9.60 12.04
N PHE A 152 8.42 8.51 11.43
CA PHE A 152 8.49 8.36 9.97
C PHE A 152 7.80 9.49 9.20
N ILE A 153 6.58 9.90 9.60
CA ILE A 153 5.88 11.00 8.94
C ILE A 153 6.67 12.31 9.07
N ASN A 154 7.19 12.60 10.26
CA ASN A 154 7.92 13.84 10.49
C ASN A 154 9.26 13.87 9.75
N GLU A 155 10.01 12.78 9.77
CA GLU A 155 11.37 12.70 9.26
C GLU A 155 11.42 12.45 7.75
N GLU A 156 10.52 11.62 7.22
CA GLU A 156 10.58 11.19 5.82
C GLU A 156 9.55 11.87 4.90
N ILE A 157 8.42 12.35 5.44
CA ILE A 157 7.33 12.92 4.62
C ILE A 157 7.20 14.44 4.78
N LEU A 158 7.30 14.97 6.01
CA LEU A 158 7.08 16.39 6.28
C LEU A 158 8.37 17.22 6.25
N ASP A 159 9.51 16.65 6.64
CA ASP A 159 10.79 17.34 6.54
C ASP A 159 11.14 17.58 5.06
N PRO A 160 11.45 18.83 4.64
CA PRO A 160 11.91 19.12 3.28
C PRO A 160 13.14 18.32 2.79
N LYS A 161 13.87 17.68 3.71
CA LYS A 161 15.01 16.80 3.43
C LYS A 161 14.66 15.31 3.46
N GLY A 162 13.45 14.95 3.88
CA GLY A 162 12.98 13.56 3.95
C GLY A 162 12.84 12.92 2.56
N GLU A 163 12.99 11.60 2.48
CA GLU A 163 13.01 10.88 1.19
C GLU A 163 11.69 11.06 0.41
N PHE A 164 10.57 11.17 1.11
CA PHE A 164 9.22 11.20 0.55
C PHE A 164 8.54 12.57 0.66
N TYR A 165 9.31 13.64 0.87
CA TYR A 165 8.75 14.99 0.94
C TYR A 165 8.04 15.38 -0.36
N TYR A 166 6.80 15.87 -0.22
CA TYR A 166 6.02 16.41 -1.32
C TYR A 166 5.88 17.92 -1.18
N ASP A 167 6.55 18.67 -2.06
CA ASP A 167 6.58 20.14 -2.08
C ASP A 167 5.29 20.79 -2.63
N GLY A 168 4.27 19.98 -2.95
CA GLY A 168 3.04 20.45 -3.58
C GLY A 168 3.07 20.45 -5.11
N ASN A 169 4.19 20.09 -5.75
CA ASN A 169 4.33 19.99 -7.20
C ASN A 169 4.46 18.53 -7.64
N THR A 170 3.52 18.07 -8.47
CA THR A 170 3.68 16.75 -9.11
C THR A 170 4.87 16.76 -10.07
N ILE A 171 5.54 15.60 -10.22
CA ILE A 171 6.69 15.41 -11.13
C ILE A 171 6.37 15.92 -12.55
N HIS A 172 5.11 15.80 -12.98
CA HIS A 172 4.63 16.33 -14.25
C HIS A 172 4.65 17.85 -14.35
N ARG A 173 4.32 18.59 -13.27
CA ARG A 173 4.38 20.05 -13.26
C ARG A 173 5.83 20.56 -13.23
N SER A 174 6.71 19.86 -12.53
CA SER A 174 8.15 20.18 -12.50
C SER A 174 8.77 20.05 -13.91
N LEU A 175 8.58 18.91 -14.59
CA LEU A 175 9.08 18.69 -15.95
C LEU A 175 8.57 19.71 -16.96
N VAL A 176 7.28 20.07 -16.90
CA VAL A 176 6.69 21.10 -17.78
C VAL A 176 7.31 22.48 -17.50
N SER A 177 7.58 22.79 -16.24
CA SER A 177 8.21 24.06 -15.84
C SER A 177 9.68 24.13 -16.29
N GLU A 178 10.43 23.03 -16.19
CA GLU A 178 11.81 22.91 -16.69
C GLU A 178 11.89 22.98 -18.23
N LEU A 179 10.94 22.34 -18.94
CA LEU A 179 10.81 22.42 -20.39
C LEU A 179 10.44 23.84 -20.85
N ALA A 180 9.59 24.55 -20.11
CA ALA A 180 9.27 25.96 -20.38
C ALA A 180 10.48 26.89 -20.10
N ALA A 181 11.27 26.63 -19.06
CA ALA A 181 12.47 27.41 -18.74
C ALA A 181 13.60 27.23 -19.78
N SER A 182 13.78 26.01 -20.30
CA SER A 182 14.80 25.69 -21.32
C SER A 182 14.46 26.21 -22.72
N THR A 183 13.18 26.31 -23.07
CA THR A 183 12.73 26.93 -24.34
C THR A 183 12.83 28.46 -24.33
N THR A 184 12.79 29.09 -23.14
CA THR A 184 12.92 30.55 -23.01
C THR A 184 14.39 31.01 -23.10
N THR A 185 15.35 30.13 -22.85
CA THR A 185 16.80 30.45 -22.92
C THR A 185 17.38 30.27 -24.32
N THR A 186 16.77 29.47 -25.18
CA THR A 186 17.20 29.24 -26.57
C THR A 186 16.69 30.29 -27.57
N SER A 187 15.76 31.17 -27.17
CA SER A 187 15.24 32.27 -28.01
C SER A 187 15.97 33.61 -27.84
N LYS A 188 17.04 33.65 -27.04
CA LYS A 188 17.97 34.78 -26.94
C LYS A 188 19.34 34.39 -27.53
N SER A 189 19.38 34.26 -28.85
CA SER A 189 20.60 34.28 -29.67
C SER A 189 20.30 34.97 -30.99
#